data_AF-A0A6G0VSX2-F1
#
_entry.id   AF-A0A6G0VSX2-F1
#
_cell.length_a   1.000
_cell.length_b   1.000
_cell.length_c   1.000
_cell.angle_alpha   90.00
_cell.angle_beta   90.00
_cell.angle_gamma   90.00
#
_symmetry.space_group_name_H-M   'P 1'
#
loop_
_entity.id
_entity.type
_entity.pdbx_description
1 polymer ?
#
loop_
_entity_poly.entity_id
_entity_poly.type
_entity_poly.pdbx_seq_one_letter_code
_entity_poly.pdbx_strand_id
1 'polypeptide(L)'
;RIFGRVGELVDQRLKVGSVAYLQHQQHQYLYYLVTKVLSNSKLLYSSITATIIQLKNLTIKHGVTKLALSRIGCGLDQMDWPIIKGFLQKHFKSINIKIKICHFKHMNVLSPAPASKVFKKH
;
A
#
# COMPACT_ATOMS: atom_id res chain seq x y z
N ARG A 1 -7.00 12.01 15.72
CA ARG A 1 -8.10 11.44 14.90
C ARG A 1 -7.71 11.68 13.44
N ILE A 2 -7.25 10.66 12.68
CA ILE A 2 -6.22 10.91 11.63
C ILE A 2 -6.74 10.94 10.19
N PHE A 3 -7.90 10.37 9.83
CA PHE A 3 -8.43 10.52 8.47
C PHE A 3 -9.96 10.64 8.48
N GLY A 4 -10.46 11.85 8.20
CA GLY A 4 -11.89 12.21 8.21
C GLY A 4 -12.36 12.93 6.94
N ARG A 5 -11.54 12.94 5.87
CA ARG A 5 -11.84 13.61 4.59
C ARG A 5 -12.56 12.68 3.62
N VAL A 6 -13.57 11.96 4.12
CA VAL A 6 -14.31 10.97 3.33
C VAL A 6 -15.07 11.65 2.19
N GLY A 7 -15.59 12.86 2.40
CA GLY A 7 -16.28 13.64 1.36
C GLY A 7 -15.46 13.83 0.08
N GLU A 8 -14.18 14.22 0.23
CA GLU A 8 -13.27 14.42 -0.92
C GLU A 8 -12.90 13.13 -1.66
N LEU A 9 -13.03 11.97 -1.00
CA LEU A 9 -12.87 10.66 -1.65
C LEU A 9 -14.14 10.25 -2.39
N VAL A 10 -15.32 10.57 -1.83
CA VAL A 10 -16.62 10.28 -2.45
C VAL A 10 -16.83 11.12 -3.71
N ASP A 11 -16.40 12.39 -3.71
CA ASP A 11 -16.52 13.30 -4.85
C ASP A 11 -15.68 12.87 -6.07
N GLN A 12 -14.70 11.97 -5.90
CA GLN A 12 -13.89 11.44 -7.00
C GLN A 12 -14.63 10.37 -7.83
N ARG A 13 -15.89 10.02 -7.50
CA ARG A 13 -16.76 9.09 -8.27
C ARG A 13 -16.04 7.80 -8.70
N LEU A 14 -15.42 7.15 -7.73
CA LEU A 14 -14.48 6.06 -7.95
C LEU A 14 -15.16 4.82 -8.56
N LYS A 15 -14.54 4.25 -9.60
CA LYS A 15 -14.86 2.92 -10.13
C LYS A 15 -13.83 1.91 -9.64
N VAL A 16 -14.20 0.63 -9.62
CA VAL A 16 -13.27 -0.44 -9.26
C VAL A 16 -12.13 -0.52 -10.27
N GLY A 17 -10.90 -0.67 -9.77
CA GLY A 17 -9.69 -0.58 -10.56
C GLY A 17 -9.12 0.84 -10.66
N SER A 18 -9.75 1.83 -9.99
CA SER A 18 -9.26 3.20 -9.93
C SER A 18 -8.42 3.51 -8.68
N VAL A 19 -7.67 4.60 -8.74
CA VAL A 19 -6.88 5.12 -7.63
C VAL A 19 -7.38 6.52 -7.28
N ALA A 20 -7.92 6.66 -6.07
CA ALA A 20 -8.23 7.96 -5.50
C ALA A 20 -6.97 8.57 -4.88
N TYR A 21 -6.95 9.89 -4.73
CA TYR A 21 -5.87 10.53 -4.00
C TYR A 21 -6.36 11.69 -3.14
N LEU A 22 -5.67 11.92 -2.02
CA LEU A 22 -5.79 13.14 -1.24
C LEU A 22 -4.43 13.83 -1.22
N GLN A 23 -4.42 15.13 -1.53
CA GLN A 23 -3.25 15.95 -1.31
C GLN A 23 -3.25 16.43 0.15
N HIS A 24 -2.16 16.13 0.87
CA HIS A 24 -1.96 16.59 2.24
C HIS A 24 -1.09 17.84 2.30
N GLN A 25 -0.03 17.89 1.50
CA GLN A 25 0.90 19.02 1.38
C GLN A 25 1.31 19.22 -0.09
N GLN A 26 2.09 20.26 -0.37
CA GLN A 26 2.47 20.69 -1.72
C GLN A 26 3.08 19.57 -2.60
N HIS A 27 3.66 18.52 -2.00
CA HIS A 27 4.19 17.34 -2.70
C HIS A 27 3.90 16.00 -1.98
N GLN A 28 2.92 15.98 -1.07
CA GLN A 28 2.57 14.78 -0.32
C GLN A 28 1.15 14.34 -0.66
N TYR A 29 1.06 13.13 -1.21
CA TYR A 29 -0.17 12.53 -1.69
C TYR A 29 -0.42 11.21 -0.98
N LEU A 30 -1.68 10.99 -0.62
CA LEU A 30 -2.16 9.71 -0.12
C LEU A 30 -2.99 9.05 -1.21
N TYR A 31 -2.50 7.93 -1.74
CA TYR A 31 -3.17 7.16 -2.79
C TYR A 31 -4.00 6.04 -2.18
N TYR A 32 -5.30 6.02 -2.50
CA TYR A 32 -6.23 4.97 -2.09
C TYR A 32 -6.54 4.07 -3.29
N LEU A 33 -6.02 2.85 -3.25
CA LEU A 33 -6.17 1.86 -4.30
C LEU A 33 -7.54 1.18 -4.15
N VAL A 34 -8.46 1.43 -5.08
CA VAL A 34 -9.81 0.84 -5.07
C VAL A 34 -9.78 -0.48 -5.83
N THR A 35 -9.40 -1.55 -5.13
CA THR A 35 -9.12 -2.86 -5.75
C THR A 35 -10.29 -3.84 -5.70
N LYS A 36 -11.36 -3.53 -4.96
CA LYS A 36 -12.56 -4.38 -4.80
C LYS A 36 -13.85 -3.59 -4.92
N VAL A 37 -14.90 -4.27 -5.39
CA VAL A 37 -16.30 -3.77 -5.37
C VAL A 37 -16.84 -3.81 -3.93
N LEU A 38 -16.55 -4.88 -3.20
CA LEU A 38 -16.91 -5.08 -1.79
C LEU A 38 -15.71 -5.63 -1.03
N SER A 39 -15.52 -5.28 0.25
CA SER A 39 -14.39 -5.76 1.07
C SER A 39 -14.19 -7.28 1.04
N ASN A 40 -15.28 -8.02 0.87
CA ASN A 40 -15.33 -9.50 0.91
C ASN A 40 -15.21 -10.17 -0.47
N SER A 41 -15.10 -9.40 -1.56
CA SER A 41 -14.95 -9.94 -2.91
C SER A 41 -13.48 -10.27 -3.22
N LYS A 42 -13.23 -11.36 -3.95
CA LYS A 42 -11.88 -11.79 -4.34
C LYS A 42 -11.24 -10.72 -5.24
N LEU A 43 -9.99 -10.36 -4.97
CA LEU A 43 -9.21 -9.50 -5.86
C LEU A 43 -9.01 -10.17 -7.23
N LEU A 44 -9.21 -9.42 -8.32
CA LEU A 44 -8.86 -9.88 -9.66
C LEU A 44 -7.51 -9.28 -10.09
N TYR A 45 -6.64 -10.08 -10.72
CA TYR A 45 -5.36 -9.61 -11.26
C TYR A 45 -5.51 -8.48 -12.28
N SER A 46 -6.59 -8.49 -13.07
CA SER A 46 -6.92 -7.41 -14.01
C SER A 46 -7.16 -6.08 -13.27
N SER A 47 -7.90 -6.10 -12.15
CA SER A 47 -8.15 -4.92 -11.33
C SER A 47 -6.88 -4.42 -10.65
N ILE A 48 -6.01 -5.32 -10.17
CA ILE A 48 -4.70 -4.96 -9.60
C ILE A 48 -3.83 -4.27 -10.66
N THR A 49 -3.78 -4.84 -11.87
CA THR A 49 -2.98 -4.30 -12.97
C THR A 49 -3.47 -2.91 -13.38
N ALA A 50 -4.79 -2.73 -13.53
CA ALA A 50 -5.39 -1.42 -13.81
C ALA A 50 -5.04 -0.38 -12.73
N THR A 51 -5.14 -0.79 -11.46
CA THR A 51 -4.80 0.05 -10.31
C THR A 51 -3.34 0.46 -10.32
N ILE A 52 -2.41 -0.46 -10.62
CA ILE A 52 -0.97 -0.18 -10.71
C ILE A 52 -0.67 0.80 -11.85
N ILE A 53 -1.31 0.63 -13.01
CA ILE A 53 -1.15 1.53 -14.16
C ILE A 53 -1.64 2.94 -13.81
N GLN A 54 -2.81 3.06 -13.20
CA GLN A 54 -3.35 4.35 -12.81
C GLN A 54 -2.49 5.02 -11.73
N LEU A 55 -2.00 4.25 -10.74
CA LEU A 55 -1.07 4.76 -9.74
C LEU A 55 0.20 5.32 -10.39
N LYS A 56 0.78 4.61 -11.37
CA LYS A 56 1.93 5.10 -12.14
C LYS A 56 1.61 6.44 -12.79
N ASN A 57 0.50 6.53 -13.52
CA ASN A 57 0.10 7.75 -14.22
C ASN A 57 -0.09 8.93 -13.26
N LEU A 58 -0.71 8.69 -12.10
CA LEU A 58 -0.83 9.69 -11.04
C LEU A 58 0.56 10.11 -10.53
N THR A 59 1.44 9.17 -10.20
CA THR A 59 2.79 9.54 -9.70
C THR A 59 3.57 10.42 -10.69
N ILE A 60 3.44 10.16 -12.00
CA ILE A 60 4.03 11.02 -13.05
C ILE A 60 3.36 12.40 -13.04
N LYS A 61 2.03 12.44 -13.09
CA LYS A 61 1.24 13.70 -13.09
C LYS A 61 1.55 14.58 -11.88
N HIS A 62 1.74 13.97 -10.71
CA HIS A 62 2.00 14.65 -9.44
C HIS A 62 3.49 14.92 -9.19
N GLY A 63 4.40 14.50 -10.09
CA GLY A 63 5.84 14.67 -9.90
C GLY A 63 6.42 13.88 -8.72
N VAL A 64 5.78 12.78 -8.32
CA VAL A 64 6.18 11.98 -7.15
C VAL A 64 7.33 11.05 -7.54
N THR A 65 8.50 11.25 -6.91
CA THR A 65 9.72 10.44 -7.12
C THR A 65 9.96 9.41 -6.03
N LYS A 66 9.20 9.44 -4.93
CA LYS A 66 9.29 8.49 -3.81
C LYS A 66 7.89 8.00 -3.43
N LEU A 67 7.70 6.70 -3.44
CA LEU A 67 6.42 6.07 -3.16
C LEU A 67 6.59 5.00 -2.07
N ALA A 68 5.82 5.09 -1.00
CA ALA A 68 5.70 4.01 -0.01
C ALA A 68 4.42 3.22 -0.30
N LEU A 69 4.52 1.89 -0.39
CA LEU A 69 3.40 0.99 -0.64
C LEU A 69 3.38 -0.13 0.40
N SER A 70 2.21 -0.43 0.96
CA SER A 70 2.02 -1.68 1.69
C SER A 70 2.08 -2.88 0.73
N ARG A 71 2.24 -4.09 1.27
CA ARG A 71 2.03 -5.31 0.47
C ARG A 71 0.55 -5.43 0.07
N ILE A 72 0.22 -4.97 -1.14
CA ILE A 72 -1.12 -5.07 -1.74
C ILE A 72 -1.48 -6.55 -1.89
N GLY A 73 -2.72 -6.93 -1.52
CA GLY A 73 -3.25 -8.28 -1.69
C GLY A 73 -2.64 -9.35 -0.77
N CYS A 74 -1.73 -8.97 0.14
CA CYS A 74 -1.13 -9.88 1.12
C CYS A 74 -1.97 -9.83 2.41
N GLY A 75 -2.78 -10.86 2.63
CA GLY A 75 -3.75 -10.95 3.71
C GLY A 75 -4.89 -11.89 3.35
N LEU A 76 -6.13 -11.49 3.62
CA LEU A 76 -7.35 -12.27 3.37
C LEU A 76 -7.52 -12.76 1.92
N ASP A 77 -6.93 -12.05 0.95
CA ASP A 77 -7.10 -12.34 -0.48
C ASP A 77 -6.16 -13.42 -1.03
N GLN A 78 -5.18 -13.86 -0.24
CA GLN A 78 -4.20 -14.91 -0.62
C GLN A 78 -3.58 -14.70 -2.02
N MET A 79 -3.38 -13.45 -2.43
CA MET A 79 -2.78 -13.15 -3.73
C MET A 79 -1.26 -13.33 -3.65
N ASP A 80 -0.70 -13.87 -4.73
CA ASP A 80 0.74 -14.10 -4.82
C ASP A 80 1.48 -12.77 -4.98
N TRP A 81 2.08 -12.33 -3.86
CA TRP A 81 2.93 -11.15 -3.83
C TRP A 81 4.04 -11.16 -4.90
N PRO A 82 4.70 -12.29 -5.24
CA PRO A 82 5.66 -12.33 -6.33
C PRO A 82 5.08 -11.86 -7.68
N ILE A 83 3.83 -12.22 -7.99
CA ILE A 83 3.14 -11.82 -9.22
C ILE A 83 2.87 -10.31 -9.20
N ILE A 84 2.34 -9.79 -8.08
CA ILE A 84 2.07 -8.35 -7.91
C ILE A 84 3.36 -7.53 -7.99
N LYS A 85 4.45 -8.02 -7.38
CA LYS A 85 5.78 -7.41 -7.47
C LYS A 85 6.26 -7.38 -8.92
N GLY A 86 6.02 -8.44 -9.69
CA GLY A 86 6.29 -8.48 -11.13
C GLY A 86 5.55 -7.39 -11.91
N PHE A 87 4.25 -7.18 -11.63
CA PHE A 87 3.50 -6.09 -12.24
C PHE A 87 4.02 -4.70 -11.87
N LEU A 88 4.33 -4.48 -10.58
CA LEU A 88 4.93 -3.22 -10.13
C LEU A 88 6.25 -2.95 -10.86
N GLN A 89 7.14 -3.94 -10.92
CA GLN A 89 8.41 -3.82 -11.63
C GLN A 89 8.18 -3.52 -13.11
N LYS A 90 7.32 -4.29 -13.80
CA LYS A 90 7.02 -4.10 -15.22
C LYS A 90 6.55 -2.68 -15.53
N HIS A 91 5.59 -2.17 -14.76
CA HIS A 91 4.97 -0.88 -15.06
C HIS A 91 5.82 0.31 -14.60
N PHE A 92 6.56 0.19 -13.49
CA PHE A 92 7.38 1.29 -12.97
C PHE A 92 8.82 1.31 -13.50
N LYS A 93 9.30 0.27 -14.20
CA LYS A 93 10.66 0.19 -14.75
C LYS A 93 11.05 1.38 -15.62
N SER A 94 10.10 1.98 -16.33
CA SER A 94 10.36 3.06 -17.29
C SER A 94 10.34 4.47 -16.68
N ILE A 95 10.22 4.62 -15.35
CA ILE A 95 10.16 5.94 -14.71
C ILE A 95 11.12 6.05 -13.53
N ASN A 96 11.61 7.27 -13.28
CA ASN A 96 12.53 7.54 -12.19
C ASN A 96 11.79 7.70 -10.85
N ILE A 97 11.45 6.58 -10.20
CA ILE A 97 10.76 6.55 -8.92
C ILE A 97 11.36 5.50 -7.98
N LYS A 98 11.47 5.85 -6.69
CA LYS A 98 11.87 4.93 -5.63
C LYS A 98 10.64 4.39 -4.90
N ILE A 99 10.38 3.10 -5.03
CA ILE A 99 9.27 2.42 -4.33
C ILE A 99 9.81 1.68 -3.10
N LYS A 100 9.27 2.01 -1.92
CA LYS A 100 9.55 1.29 -0.67
C LYS A 100 8.34 0.46 -0.27
N ILE A 101 8.54 -0.85 -0.13
CA ILE A 101 7.50 -1.76 0.35
C ILE A 101 7.51 -1.78 1.88
N CYS A 102 6.37 -1.46 2.48
CA CYS A 102 6.14 -1.45 3.91
C CYS A 102 5.47 -2.75 4.34
N HIS A 103 6.01 -3.38 5.37
CA HIS A 103 5.40 -4.55 6.01
C HIS A 103 4.76 -4.10 7.31
N PHE A 104 3.46 -4.33 7.46
CA PHE A 104 2.84 -4.24 8.77
C PHE A 104 3.21 -5.51 9.54
N LYS A 105 4.17 -5.39 10.46
CA LYS A 105 4.35 -6.42 11.49
C LYS A 105 3.37 -6.09 12.59
N HIS A 106 2.42 -6.98 12.85
CA HIS A 106 1.69 -6.92 14.10
C HIS A 106 2.74 -7.08 15.21
N MET A 107 2.98 -6.03 16.00
CA MET A 107 3.74 -6.20 17.23
C MET A 107 2.83 -6.96 18.18
N ASN A 108 3.01 -8.28 18.30
CA ASN A 108 2.55 -8.98 19.49
C ASN A 108 3.36 -8.43 20.65
N VAL A 109 2.80 -7.47 21.38
CA VAL A 109 3.32 -7.05 22.69
C VAL A 109 2.97 -8.17 23.69
N LEU A 110 3.60 -9.34 23.56
CA LEU A 110 3.68 -10.37 24.60
C LEU A 110 4.83 -11.33 24.25
N SER A 111 6.03 -10.97 24.69
CA SER A 111 6.97 -11.95 25.24
C SER A 111 7.84 -11.23 26.27
N PRO A 112 7.82 -11.62 27.55
CA PRO A 112 8.76 -11.05 28.52
C PRO A 112 10.18 -11.38 28.08
N ALA A 113 11.07 -10.41 28.23
CA ALA A 113 12.50 -10.55 27.93
C ALA A 113 13.07 -11.84 28.56
N PRO A 114 14.04 -12.51 27.89
CA PRO A 114 14.68 -13.66 28.49
C PRO A 114 15.33 -13.25 29.82
N ALA A 115 14.95 -13.93 30.90
CA ALA A 115 15.54 -13.75 32.21
C ALA A 115 17.07 -13.89 32.10
N SER A 116 17.79 -12.79 32.29
CA SER A 116 19.23 -12.83 32.49
C SER A 116 19.50 -13.60 33.78
N LYS A 117 19.97 -14.85 33.67
CA LYS A 117 20.59 -15.55 34.79
C LYS A 117 21.86 -14.80 35.16
N VAL A 118 21.77 -13.91 36.15
CA VAL A 118 22.94 -13.35 36.82
C VAL A 118 23.45 -14.42 37.77
N PHE A 119 24.57 -15.04 37.41
CA PHE A 119 25.42 -15.74 38.37
C PHE A 119 25.92 -14.73 39.41
N LYS A 120 25.56 -14.92 40.68
CA LYS A 120 26.34 -14.36 41.79
C LYS A 120 27.06 -15.52 42.48
N LYS A 121 28.38 -15.55 42.28
CA LYS A 121 29.31 -16.26 43.17
C LYS A 121 29.31 -15.54 44.52
N HIS A 122 29.16 -16.24 45.63
CA HIS A 122 29.82 -16.02 46.91
C HIS A 122 30.02 -17.40 47.54
#